data_AF-A0A7S3R752-F1
#
_entry.id   AF-A0A7S3R752-F1
#
_cell.length_a   1.000
_cell.length_b   1.000
_cell.length_c   1.000
_cell.angle_alpha   90.00
_cell.angle_beta   90.00
_cell.angle_gamma   90.00
#
_symmetry.space_group_name_H-M   'P 1'
#
loop_
_entity.id
_entity.type
_entity.pdbx_description
1 polymer ?
#
loop_
_entity_poly.entity_id
_entity_poly.type
_entity_poly.pdbx_seq_one_letter_code
_entity_poly.pdbx_strand_id
1 'polypeptide(L)'
;QHTIYLKNIYGIYFGHRVKKELRKRGWLFPSTDMSQDLAIGDIVDVRKHGRAIIIEGPCMDPGSPFYQRYRVQYDEDGTTFWVTRPRLRRINPAHKRCIVAFHTEEYRCAAIHNTTHSDICLEIGCHAGITTRIISNRCLRVVGVDTSKHVIDVAKKKHPYLQFAVLNGNDLDGAAALLQEPAPKDQGKADYSNEGSGNPGCPHKCFLQQQQQQQQQQQEDRHSTPCSPFTRVFVDISGQAPLSLIVPLLLRWLSFLRPHTAVTGAQLVVKNRALYR
;
A
#
# COMPACT_ATOMS: atom_id res chain seq x y z
N GLN A 1 -0.38 -32.24 -15.61
CA GLN A 1 0.82 -32.07 -14.74
C GLN A 1 1.06 -30.59 -14.35
N HIS A 2 0.03 -29.82 -13.99
CA HIS A 2 0.19 -28.47 -13.42
C HIS A 2 -0.64 -28.33 -12.15
N THR A 3 -0.38 -29.19 -11.18
CA THR A 3 -0.91 -29.02 -9.82
C THR A 3 -0.02 -28.00 -9.13
N ILE A 4 -0.33 -26.72 -9.31
CA ILE A 4 0.34 -25.61 -8.64
C ILE A 4 0.19 -25.84 -7.13
N TYR A 5 1.32 -26.08 -6.46
CA TYR A 5 1.46 -26.17 -5.01
C TYR A 5 1.10 -24.82 -4.36
N LEU A 6 -0.20 -24.53 -4.24
CA LEU A 6 -0.71 -23.34 -3.54
C LEU A 6 -0.69 -23.49 -2.00
N LYS A 7 -0.46 -24.71 -1.48
CA LYS A 7 -0.58 -24.99 -0.02
C LYS A 7 0.48 -24.32 0.88
N ASN A 8 1.62 -23.85 0.37
CA ASN A 8 2.68 -23.21 1.18
C ASN A 8 2.81 -21.69 0.96
N ILE A 9 1.90 -21.07 0.20
CA ILE A 9 1.98 -19.65 -0.21
C ILE A 9 1.25 -18.71 0.77
N TYR A 10 0.58 -19.27 1.76
CA TYR A 10 -0.41 -18.56 2.55
C TYR A 10 0.14 -18.05 3.88
N GLY A 11 0.71 -16.85 3.87
CA GLY A 11 0.52 -15.93 4.99
C GLY A 11 -0.91 -15.38 4.91
N ILE A 12 -1.93 -16.21 5.19
CA ILE A 12 -3.34 -15.81 5.05
C ILE A 12 -3.67 -14.74 6.09
N TYR A 13 -4.05 -13.57 5.61
CA TYR A 13 -4.67 -12.54 6.43
C TYR A 13 -6.17 -12.80 6.49
N PHE A 14 -6.65 -13.34 7.62
CA PHE A 14 -8.09 -13.55 7.83
C PHE A 14 -8.76 -12.23 8.24
N GLY A 15 -9.77 -11.79 7.50
CA GLY A 15 -10.62 -10.66 7.90
C GLY A 15 -11.47 -10.99 9.13
N HIS A 16 -12.03 -9.96 9.76
CA HIS A 16 -12.67 -10.07 11.07
C HIS A 16 -13.86 -11.07 11.08
N ARG A 17 -14.63 -11.14 10.00
CA ARG A 17 -15.78 -12.08 9.87
C ARG A 17 -15.32 -13.54 9.73
N VAL A 18 -14.25 -13.78 8.98
CA VAL A 18 -13.65 -15.11 8.83
C VAL A 18 -12.95 -15.53 10.14
N LYS A 19 -12.25 -14.62 10.81
CA LYS A 19 -11.72 -14.84 12.17
C LYS A 19 -12.82 -15.21 13.17
N LYS A 20 -13.97 -14.55 13.12
CA LYS A 20 -15.12 -14.86 13.99
C LYS A 20 -15.67 -16.26 13.72
N GLU A 21 -15.80 -16.65 12.46
CA GLU A 21 -16.31 -17.98 12.09
C GLU A 21 -15.30 -19.09 12.37
N LEU A 22 -14.01 -18.84 12.16
CA LEU A 22 -12.94 -19.77 12.50
C LEU A 22 -12.76 -19.88 14.04
N ARG A 23 -12.94 -18.80 14.81
CA ARG A 23 -13.01 -18.86 16.29
C ARG A 23 -14.13 -19.75 16.79
N LYS A 24 -15.33 -19.70 16.17
CA LYS A 24 -16.42 -20.64 16.49
C LYS A 24 -16.04 -22.10 16.23
N ARG A 25 -15.10 -22.36 15.32
CA ARG A 25 -14.57 -23.69 15.00
C ARG A 25 -13.30 -24.05 15.79
N GLY A 26 -13.02 -23.35 16.89
CA GLY A 26 -11.89 -23.65 17.77
C GLY A 26 -10.53 -23.17 17.26
N TRP A 27 -10.46 -22.46 16.13
CA TRP A 27 -9.21 -21.85 15.68
C TRP A 27 -8.89 -20.60 16.51
N LEU A 28 -7.82 -20.69 17.28
CA LEU A 28 -7.24 -19.56 18.00
C LEU A 28 -6.45 -18.70 17.00
N PHE A 29 -6.97 -17.50 16.72
CA PHE A 29 -6.14 -16.45 16.13
C PHE A 29 -5.49 -15.69 17.28
N PRO A 30 -4.22 -15.27 17.16
CA PRO A 30 -3.72 -14.22 18.04
C PRO A 30 -4.76 -13.11 18.04
N SER A 31 -5.21 -12.71 19.23
CA SER A 31 -6.14 -11.60 19.38
C SER A 31 -5.62 -10.47 18.49
N THR A 32 -6.51 -9.80 17.75
CA THR A 32 -6.27 -8.38 17.44
C THR A 32 -6.36 -7.67 18.77
N ASP A 33 -5.39 -7.96 19.64
CA ASP A 33 -5.32 -7.42 20.95
C ASP A 33 -4.89 -6.00 20.74
N MET A 34 -5.80 -5.09 21.04
CA MET A 34 -5.40 -3.71 21.31
C MET A 34 -4.42 -3.68 22.49
N SER A 35 -4.30 -4.77 23.28
CA SER A 35 -3.32 -4.94 24.36
C SER A 35 -1.90 -5.28 23.90
N GLN A 36 -1.64 -5.55 22.62
CA GLN A 36 -0.25 -5.57 22.18
C GLN A 36 0.25 -4.12 22.21
N ASP A 37 0.98 -3.83 23.28
CA ASP A 37 1.72 -2.61 23.44
C ASP A 37 2.63 -2.42 22.23
N LEU A 38 2.68 -1.17 21.77
CA LEU A 38 3.60 -0.81 20.70
C LEU A 38 4.94 -0.50 21.34
N ALA A 39 6.00 -1.08 20.81
CA ALA A 39 7.36 -0.90 21.29
C ALA A 39 8.12 0.11 20.40
N ILE A 40 9.20 0.67 20.96
CA ILE A 40 10.17 1.44 20.18
C ILE A 40 10.72 0.53 19.06
N GLY A 41 10.81 1.07 17.85
CA GLY A 41 11.20 0.34 16.64
C GLY A 41 10.04 -0.30 15.89
N ASP A 42 8.84 -0.40 16.47
CA ASP A 42 7.68 -0.91 15.74
C ASP A 42 7.33 0.01 14.55
N ILE A 43 7.09 -0.63 13.41
CA ILE A 43 6.58 0.03 12.21
C ILE A 43 5.07 0.15 12.34
N VAL A 44 4.55 1.35 12.14
CA VAL A 44 3.14 1.67 12.31
C VAL A 44 2.58 2.45 11.14
N ASP A 45 1.30 2.28 10.90
CA ASP A 45 0.48 3.14 10.07
C ASP A 45 -0.21 4.15 10.98
N VAL A 46 0.11 5.43 10.77
CA VAL A 46 -0.59 6.55 11.36
C VAL A 46 -1.80 6.86 10.50
N ARG A 47 -3.00 6.64 11.06
CA ARG A 47 -4.27 6.79 10.33
C ARG A 47 -4.35 8.16 9.64
N LYS A 48 -4.60 8.14 8.32
CA LYS A 48 -4.65 9.30 7.39
C LYS A 48 -3.29 9.95 7.05
N HIS A 49 -2.21 9.66 7.77
CA HIS A 49 -0.91 10.32 7.57
C HIS A 49 0.14 9.43 6.88
N GLY A 50 0.08 8.11 7.05
CA GLY A 50 0.99 7.19 6.36
C GLY A 50 1.84 6.36 7.32
N ARG A 51 2.99 5.88 6.85
CA ARG A 51 3.88 4.97 7.59
C ARG A 51 4.85 5.74 8.48
N ALA A 52 5.10 5.23 9.68
CA ALA A 52 6.04 5.78 10.64
C ALA A 52 6.69 4.65 11.48
N ILE A 53 7.75 5.00 12.21
CA ILE A 53 8.40 4.15 13.20
C ILE A 53 8.22 4.79 14.57
N ILE A 54 7.94 3.99 15.60
CA ILE A 54 7.91 4.49 16.98
C ILE A 54 9.34 4.72 17.45
N ILE A 55 9.66 5.96 17.81
CA ILE A 55 11.00 6.34 18.30
C ILE A 55 11.01 6.57 19.82
N GLU A 56 9.86 6.87 20.43
CA GLU A 56 9.70 6.91 21.88
C GLU A 56 8.37 6.28 22.30
N GLY A 57 8.38 5.59 23.45
CA GLY A 57 7.18 5.00 24.06
C GLY A 57 6.15 6.04 24.50
N PRO A 58 5.05 5.62 25.15
CA PRO A 58 4.03 6.55 25.60
C PRO A 58 4.59 7.50 26.67
N CYS A 59 4.36 8.81 26.53
CA CYS A 59 4.69 9.78 27.58
C CYS A 59 3.82 9.51 28.81
N MET A 60 4.44 9.20 29.94
CA MET A 60 3.72 8.84 31.19
C MET A 60 3.60 9.99 32.20
N ASP A 61 4.13 11.18 31.87
CA ASP A 61 4.00 12.38 32.71
C ASP A 61 2.61 13.01 32.54
N PRO A 62 1.74 13.01 33.57
CA PRO A 62 0.41 13.61 33.49
C PRO A 62 0.41 15.13 33.29
N GLY A 63 1.53 15.82 33.60
CA GLY A 63 1.69 17.26 33.37
C GLY A 63 2.08 17.62 31.94
N SER A 64 2.51 16.63 31.15
CA SER A 64 2.92 16.84 29.76
C SER A 64 1.73 16.98 28.83
N PRO A 65 1.76 17.91 27.84
CA PRO A 65 0.74 17.98 26.78
C PRO A 65 0.71 16.72 25.89
N PHE A 66 1.70 15.84 26.02
CA PHE A 66 1.84 14.60 25.26
C PHE A 66 1.47 13.34 26.06
N TYR A 67 0.90 13.47 27.26
CA TYR A 67 0.49 12.33 28.09
C TYR A 67 -0.27 11.26 27.28
N GLN A 68 0.18 10.00 27.41
CA GLN A 68 -0.30 8.80 26.69
C GLN A 68 -0.15 8.82 25.16
N ARG A 69 0.73 9.68 24.62
CA ARG A 69 1.09 9.70 23.20
C ARG A 69 2.46 9.08 22.97
N TYR A 70 2.63 8.45 21.82
CA TYR A 70 3.88 7.89 21.33
C TYR A 70 4.55 8.92 20.43
N ARG A 71 5.88 9.04 20.50
CA ARG A 71 6.62 9.82 19.50
C ARG A 71 6.95 8.92 18.32
N VAL A 72 6.53 9.32 17.13
CA VAL A 72 6.76 8.59 15.88
C VAL A 72 7.61 9.43 14.93
N GLN A 73 8.37 8.77 14.06
CA GLN A 73 9.10 9.36 12.95
C GLN A 73 8.51 8.85 11.62
N TYR A 74 8.10 9.76 10.73
CA TYR A 74 7.52 9.40 9.45
C TYR A 74 8.57 8.91 8.44
N ASP A 75 8.19 7.89 7.66
CA ASP A 75 9.05 7.26 6.64
C ASP A 75 9.27 8.18 5.41
N GLU A 76 8.32 9.09 5.15
CA GLU A 76 8.34 9.98 3.99
C GLU A 76 9.41 11.07 4.09
N ASP A 77 9.49 11.77 5.23
CA ASP A 77 10.30 12.98 5.38
C ASP A 77 11.15 13.01 6.67
N GLY A 78 11.08 11.96 7.50
CA GLY A 78 11.80 11.87 8.77
C GLY A 78 11.28 12.80 9.87
N THR A 79 10.17 13.52 9.65
CA THR A 79 9.56 14.40 10.66
C THR A 79 9.01 13.60 11.84
N THR A 80 8.93 14.23 13.01
CA THR A 80 8.48 13.55 14.24
C THR A 80 7.24 14.18 14.84
N PHE A 81 6.31 13.36 15.34
CA PHE A 81 5.07 13.82 15.96
C PHE A 81 4.65 12.94 17.14
N TRP A 82 3.90 13.53 18.08
CA TRP A 82 3.26 12.81 19.18
C TRP A 82 1.86 12.35 18.78
N VAL A 83 1.64 11.03 18.78
CA VAL A 83 0.41 10.40 18.27
C VAL A 83 -0.24 9.54 19.35
N THR A 84 -1.57 9.65 19.48
CA THR A 84 -2.34 8.82 20.41
C THR A 84 -2.45 7.38 19.91
N ARG A 85 -2.47 6.41 20.84
CA ARG A 85 -2.58 4.97 20.53
C ARG A 85 -3.69 4.60 19.52
N PRO A 86 -4.92 5.17 19.58
CA PRO A 86 -6.00 4.83 18.65
C PRO A 86 -5.76 5.24 17.19
N ARG A 87 -4.79 6.13 16.95
CA ARG A 87 -4.38 6.54 15.59
C ARG A 87 -3.28 5.66 15.01
N LEU A 88 -2.65 4.81 15.82
CA LEU A 88 -1.56 3.93 15.42
C LEU A 88 -2.07 2.52 15.14
N ARG A 89 -1.65 1.95 14.01
CA ARG A 89 -1.87 0.54 13.66
C ARG A 89 -0.53 -0.11 13.36
N ARG A 90 -0.19 -1.20 14.07
CA ARG A 90 1.02 -1.97 13.77
C ARG A 90 1.00 -2.46 12.31
N ILE A 91 2.07 -2.21 11.57
CA ILE A 91 2.28 -2.72 10.22
C ILE A 91 3.07 -4.01 10.32
N ASN A 92 2.52 -5.07 9.71
CA ASN A 92 3.13 -6.38 9.59
C ASN A 92 3.20 -6.74 8.10
N PRO A 93 4.30 -6.40 7.39
CA PRO A 93 4.47 -6.75 5.98
C PRO A 93 4.52 -8.28 5.82
N ALA A 94 3.99 -8.80 4.73
CA ALA A 94 4.03 -10.23 4.47
C ALA A 94 5.42 -10.66 3.95
N HIS A 95 5.94 -11.78 4.43
CA HIS A 95 7.18 -12.38 3.91
C HIS A 95 6.99 -13.10 2.56
N LYS A 96 5.75 -13.20 2.06
CA LYS A 96 5.41 -13.89 0.82
C LYS A 96 5.33 -12.89 -0.32
N ARG A 97 5.79 -13.26 -1.52
CA ARG A 97 5.75 -12.40 -2.71
C ARG A 97 4.33 -12.09 -3.20
N CYS A 98 3.40 -13.02 -3.02
CA CYS A 98 2.00 -12.88 -3.40
C CYS A 98 1.09 -13.15 -2.21
N ILE A 99 0.09 -12.28 -2.01
CA ILE A 99 -0.96 -12.47 -1.01
C ILE A 99 -2.33 -12.35 -1.65
N VAL A 100 -3.26 -13.15 -1.16
CA VAL A 100 -4.65 -13.20 -1.64
C VAL A 100 -5.56 -12.74 -0.51
N ALA A 101 -6.43 -11.79 -0.82
CA ALA A 101 -7.52 -11.30 0.01
C ALA A 101 -8.85 -11.80 -0.55
N PHE A 102 -9.79 -12.11 0.34
CA PHE A 102 -11.15 -12.51 -0.03
C PHE A 102 -12.06 -11.27 -0.12
N HIS A 103 -11.96 -10.39 0.88
CA HIS A 103 -12.79 -9.18 1.00
C HIS A 103 -12.03 -7.89 0.67
N THR A 104 -12.77 -6.85 0.32
CA THR A 104 -12.21 -5.53 -0.01
C THR A 104 -11.48 -4.91 1.20
N GLU A 105 -11.96 -5.14 2.42
CA GLU A 105 -11.32 -4.68 3.65
C GLU A 105 -9.95 -5.35 3.86
N GLU A 106 -9.87 -6.66 3.62
CA GLU A 106 -8.62 -7.43 3.71
C GLU A 106 -7.62 -6.97 2.64
N TYR A 107 -8.09 -6.74 1.42
CA TYR A 107 -7.28 -6.24 0.31
C TYR A 107 -6.69 -4.85 0.61
N ARG A 108 -7.50 -3.93 1.14
CA ARG A 108 -7.03 -2.61 1.57
C ARG A 108 -6.06 -2.70 2.76
N CYS A 109 -6.33 -3.60 3.71
CA CYS A 109 -5.42 -3.84 4.83
C CYS A 109 -4.08 -4.39 4.33
N ALA A 110 -4.11 -5.33 3.40
CA ALA A 110 -2.92 -5.87 2.74
C ALA A 110 -2.13 -4.78 2.02
N ALA A 111 -2.80 -3.86 1.32
CA ALA A 111 -2.15 -2.69 0.71
C ALA A 111 -1.46 -1.80 1.75
N ILE A 112 -2.10 -1.50 2.87
CA ILE A 112 -1.50 -0.71 3.96
C ILE A 112 -0.25 -1.40 4.52
N HIS A 113 -0.31 -2.71 4.73
CA HIS A 113 0.77 -3.46 5.38
C HIS A 113 1.99 -3.67 4.50
N ASN A 114 1.80 -3.73 3.20
CA ASN A 114 2.85 -4.11 2.27
C ASN A 114 3.43 -2.92 1.51
N THR A 115 2.82 -1.73 1.54
CA THR A 115 3.34 -0.57 0.82
C THR A 115 4.31 0.25 1.67
N THR A 116 5.39 0.74 1.04
CA THR A 116 6.43 1.60 1.63
C THR A 116 6.61 2.87 0.80
N HIS A 117 7.18 3.94 1.37
CA HIS A 117 7.28 5.22 0.67
C HIS A 117 8.09 5.14 -0.62
N SER A 118 9.06 4.22 -0.70
CA SER A 118 9.85 4.00 -1.92
C SER A 118 9.10 3.28 -3.06
N ASP A 119 7.91 2.73 -2.81
CA ASP A 119 7.22 1.90 -3.79
C ASP A 119 6.67 2.70 -4.98
N ILE A 120 6.68 2.06 -6.15
CA ILE A 120 5.95 2.49 -7.34
C ILE A 120 4.88 1.44 -7.61
N CYS A 121 3.64 1.83 -7.45
CA CYS A 121 2.50 0.91 -7.39
C CYS A 121 1.62 0.99 -8.64
N LEU A 122 1.09 -0.15 -9.05
CA LEU A 122 -0.01 -0.25 -10.03
C LEU A 122 -1.21 -0.89 -9.34
N GLU A 123 -2.40 -0.33 -9.52
CA GLU A 123 -3.65 -0.98 -9.15
C GLU A 123 -4.50 -1.31 -10.38
N ILE A 124 -4.71 -2.60 -10.62
CA ILE A 124 -5.56 -3.15 -11.69
C ILE A 124 -6.97 -3.34 -11.16
N GLY A 125 -7.96 -2.79 -11.85
CA GLY A 125 -9.36 -2.78 -11.40
C GLY A 125 -9.58 -1.72 -10.32
N CYS A 126 -9.06 -0.50 -10.52
CA CYS A 126 -9.08 0.56 -9.50
C CYS A 126 -10.49 1.08 -9.18
N HIS A 127 -11.49 0.79 -10.03
CA HIS A 127 -12.84 1.32 -9.92
C HIS A 127 -12.82 2.86 -9.74
N ALA A 128 -13.58 3.40 -8.80
CA ALA A 128 -13.62 4.83 -8.45
C ALA A 128 -12.37 5.34 -7.67
N GLY A 129 -11.27 4.59 -7.62
CA GLY A 129 -9.97 5.04 -7.10
C GLY A 129 -9.81 5.10 -5.58
N ILE A 130 -10.73 4.51 -4.81
CA ILE A 130 -10.67 4.55 -3.33
C ILE A 130 -9.42 3.86 -2.79
N THR A 131 -9.12 2.66 -3.30
CA THR A 131 -7.95 1.92 -2.84
C THR A 131 -6.67 2.53 -3.40
N THR A 132 -6.69 3.05 -4.64
CA THR A 132 -5.59 3.81 -5.24
C THR A 132 -5.19 4.99 -4.35
N ARG A 133 -6.17 5.74 -3.84
CA ARG A 133 -5.92 6.81 -2.86
C ARG A 133 -5.37 6.30 -1.52
N ILE A 134 -5.77 5.12 -1.06
CA ILE A 134 -5.17 4.52 0.14
C ILE A 134 -3.69 4.21 -0.13
N ILE A 135 -3.37 3.64 -1.29
CA ILE A 135 -2.00 3.31 -1.69
C ILE A 135 -1.17 4.59 -1.84
N SER A 136 -1.69 5.65 -2.46
CA SER A 136 -0.98 6.90 -2.72
C SER A 136 -0.46 7.61 -1.47
N ASN A 137 -1.04 7.35 -0.30
CA ASN A 137 -0.59 7.92 0.96
C ASN A 137 0.61 7.17 1.56
N ARG A 138 1.13 6.16 0.88
CA ARG A 138 2.17 5.25 1.40
C ARG A 138 3.28 4.96 0.41
N CYS A 139 3.15 5.38 -0.84
CA CYS A 139 4.09 5.08 -1.90
C CYS A 139 4.54 6.37 -2.59
N LEU A 140 5.67 6.31 -3.29
CA LEU A 140 6.20 7.40 -4.09
C LEU A 140 5.25 7.75 -5.24
N ARG A 141 4.68 6.72 -5.87
CA ARG A 141 3.76 6.87 -7.00
C ARG A 141 2.81 5.70 -7.10
N VAL A 142 1.57 5.98 -7.47
CA VAL A 142 0.58 4.95 -7.81
C VAL A 142 -0.19 5.34 -9.07
N VAL A 143 -0.46 4.35 -9.91
CA VAL A 143 -1.37 4.49 -11.05
C VAL A 143 -2.54 3.51 -10.89
N GLY A 144 -3.76 4.03 -10.96
CA GLY A 144 -4.96 3.19 -10.99
C GLY A 144 -5.41 2.93 -12.43
N VAL A 145 -5.68 1.67 -12.77
CA VAL A 145 -6.17 1.31 -14.11
C VAL A 145 -7.45 0.49 -14.05
N ASP A 146 -8.29 0.69 -15.06
CA ASP A 146 -9.55 -0.03 -15.25
C ASP A 146 -9.85 -0.11 -16.76
N THR A 147 -10.58 -1.15 -17.18
CA THR A 147 -11.00 -1.28 -18.58
C THR A 147 -12.15 -0.32 -18.93
N SER A 148 -12.91 0.16 -17.94
CA SER A 148 -14.05 1.04 -18.15
C SER A 148 -13.64 2.52 -18.14
N LYS A 149 -13.75 3.17 -19.30
CA LYS A 149 -13.51 4.62 -19.42
C LYS A 149 -14.38 5.44 -18.46
N HIS A 150 -15.66 5.09 -18.35
CA HIS A 150 -16.58 5.79 -17.46
C HIS A 150 -16.11 5.76 -15.99
N VAL A 151 -15.64 4.61 -15.53
CA VAL A 151 -15.13 4.42 -14.17
C VAL A 151 -13.85 5.25 -13.94
N ILE A 152 -12.96 5.30 -14.93
CA ILE A 152 -11.76 6.14 -14.89
C ILE A 152 -12.11 7.63 -14.84
N ASP A 153 -13.10 8.09 -15.61
CA ASP A 153 -13.56 9.47 -15.57
C ASP A 153 -14.09 9.84 -14.16
N VAL A 154 -14.82 8.92 -13.51
CA VAL A 154 -15.28 9.08 -12.11
C VAL A 154 -14.10 9.12 -11.14
N ALA A 155 -13.11 8.25 -11.29
CA ALA A 155 -11.92 8.22 -10.44
C ALA A 155 -11.11 9.51 -10.55
N LYS A 156 -10.87 10.01 -11.77
CA LYS A 156 -10.19 11.29 -12.03
C LYS A 156 -10.93 12.47 -11.41
N LYS A 157 -12.27 12.52 -11.54
CA LYS A 157 -13.08 13.57 -10.90
C LYS A 157 -12.96 13.54 -9.38
N LYS A 158 -12.92 12.34 -8.78
CA LYS A 158 -12.88 12.16 -7.33
C LYS A 158 -11.48 12.39 -6.73
N HIS A 159 -10.44 12.06 -7.49
CA HIS A 159 -9.05 12.08 -7.06
C HIS A 159 -8.17 12.72 -8.17
N PRO A 160 -8.36 14.01 -8.47
CA PRO A 160 -7.72 14.66 -9.63
C PRO A 160 -6.20 14.76 -9.52
N TYR A 161 -5.64 14.59 -8.33
CA TYR A 161 -4.20 14.56 -8.05
C TYR A 161 -3.57 13.18 -8.29
N LEU A 162 -4.35 12.15 -8.61
CA LEU A 162 -3.83 10.80 -8.88
C LEU A 162 -3.89 10.48 -10.38
N GLN A 163 -2.95 9.64 -10.82
CA GLN A 163 -2.92 9.17 -12.20
C GLN A 163 -3.86 7.99 -12.36
N PHE A 164 -4.75 8.10 -13.35
CA PHE A 164 -5.65 7.02 -13.76
C PHE A 164 -5.64 6.85 -15.28
N ALA A 165 -5.70 5.61 -15.74
CA ALA A 165 -5.71 5.28 -17.16
C ALA A 165 -6.69 4.15 -17.50
N VAL A 166 -7.22 4.20 -18.73
CA VAL A 166 -7.98 3.08 -19.28
C VAL A 166 -6.97 2.07 -19.80
N LEU A 167 -6.91 0.88 -19.19
CA LEU A 167 -5.94 -0.15 -19.56
C LEU A 167 -6.48 -1.55 -19.25
N ASN A 168 -6.15 -2.52 -20.09
CA ASN A 168 -6.37 -3.93 -19.78
C ASN A 168 -5.28 -4.43 -18.82
N GLY A 169 -5.66 -5.15 -17.76
CA GLY A 169 -4.68 -5.69 -16.80
C GLY A 169 -3.63 -6.64 -17.41
N ASN A 170 -3.85 -7.18 -18.61
CA ASN A 170 -2.89 -8.02 -19.33
C ASN A 170 -1.89 -7.24 -20.20
N ASP A 171 -2.07 -5.92 -20.36
CA ASP A 171 -1.22 -5.06 -21.17
C ASP A 171 -0.03 -4.54 -20.35
N LEU A 172 1.02 -5.36 -20.27
CA LEU A 172 2.21 -5.06 -19.48
C LEU A 172 3.01 -3.88 -20.06
N ASP A 173 3.07 -3.79 -21.39
CA ASP A 173 3.79 -2.73 -22.09
C ASP A 173 3.08 -1.40 -21.92
N GLY A 174 1.75 -1.38 -22.08
CA GLY A 174 0.93 -0.23 -21.79
C GLY A 174 1.06 0.22 -20.33
N ALA A 175 1.10 -0.73 -19.38
CA ALA A 175 1.33 -0.38 -17.98
C ALA A 175 2.71 0.24 -17.75
N ALA A 176 3.77 -0.29 -18.36
CA ALA A 176 5.12 0.26 -18.26
C ALA A 176 5.21 1.68 -18.83
N ALA A 177 4.51 1.95 -19.93
CA ALA A 177 4.47 3.26 -20.57
C ALA A 177 3.83 4.34 -19.69
N LEU A 178 2.89 3.99 -18.80
CA LEU A 178 2.21 4.95 -17.91
C LEU A 178 3.17 5.70 -16.98
N LEU A 179 4.36 5.16 -16.70
CA LEU A 179 5.34 5.83 -15.86
C LEU A 179 6.22 6.83 -16.59
N GLN A 180 6.21 6.82 -17.92
CA GLN A 180 6.87 7.84 -18.74
C GLN A 180 6.11 9.17 -18.71
N GLU A 181 4.80 9.12 -18.46
CA GLU A 181 4.00 10.32 -18.25
C GLU A 181 4.45 11.02 -16.95
N PRO A 182 4.57 12.36 -16.96
CA PRO A 182 4.82 13.10 -15.72
C PRO A 182 3.67 12.87 -14.74
N ALA A 183 3.99 12.71 -13.46
CA ALA A 183 2.98 12.65 -12.42
C ALA A 183 2.09 13.91 -12.49
N PRO A 184 0.78 13.81 -12.23
CA PRO A 184 -0.08 14.98 -12.09
C PRO A 184 0.60 15.98 -11.15
N LYS A 185 0.72 17.23 -11.58
CA LYS A 185 1.27 18.28 -10.70
C LYS A 185 0.47 18.24 -9.41
N ASP A 186 1.16 18.25 -8.28
CA ASP A 186 0.56 18.22 -6.95
C ASP A 186 -0.27 19.51 -6.78
N GLN A 187 -1.52 19.51 -7.26
CA GLN A 187 -2.45 20.65 -7.19
C GLN A 187 -3.01 20.80 -5.77
N GLY A 188 -2.19 20.48 -4.77
CA GLY A 188 -2.55 20.31 -3.38
C GLY A 188 -3.19 18.94 -3.16
N LYS A 189 -2.41 17.97 -2.66
CA LYS A 189 -2.93 17.10 -1.59
C LYS A 189 -3.60 18.03 -0.60
N ALA A 190 -4.93 18.14 -0.64
CA ALA A 190 -5.67 18.97 0.29
C ALA A 190 -5.16 18.64 1.69
N ASP A 191 -4.59 19.65 2.36
CA ASP A 191 -4.00 19.55 3.69
C ASP A 191 -5.06 18.95 4.64
N TYR A 192 -5.03 17.63 4.80
CA TYR A 192 -5.92 16.91 5.72
C TYR A 192 -5.58 17.19 7.19
N SER A 193 -4.61 18.08 7.44
CA SER A 193 -4.22 18.62 8.74
C SER A 193 -5.22 19.63 9.31
N ASN A 194 -6.23 20.09 8.56
CA ASN A 194 -7.11 21.18 9.00
C ASN A 194 -8.28 20.77 9.94
N GLU A 195 -8.10 19.70 10.73
CA GLU A 195 -8.93 19.45 11.93
C GLU A 195 -8.05 19.60 13.20
N GLY A 196 -7.83 20.85 13.62
CA GLY A 196 -7.78 21.17 15.05
C GLY A 196 -6.47 21.04 15.85
N SER A 197 -5.30 21.29 15.26
CA SER A 197 -4.13 21.69 16.08
C SER A 197 -3.20 22.61 15.31
N GLY A 198 -3.32 23.92 15.56
CA GLY A 198 -2.43 24.93 14.99
C GLY A 198 -0.99 24.71 15.45
N ASN A 199 -0.15 24.20 14.56
CA ASN A 199 1.29 24.20 14.75
C ASN A 199 1.93 24.72 13.45
N PRO A 200 2.37 26.00 13.41
CA PRO A 200 2.88 26.62 12.20
C PRO A 200 4.37 26.31 12.04
N GLY A 201 4.70 25.41 11.10
CA GLY A 201 6.09 25.21 10.70
C GLY A 201 6.37 23.80 10.20
N CYS A 202 6.04 23.50 8.96
CA CYS A 202 6.53 22.29 8.30
C CYS A 202 7.41 22.68 7.09
N PRO A 203 8.69 22.24 7.02
CA PRO A 203 9.63 22.61 5.97
C PRO A 203 9.50 21.69 4.75
N HIS A 204 8.38 21.75 4.01
CA HIS A 204 8.16 20.89 2.83
C HIS A 204 9.04 21.21 1.61
N LYS A 205 9.73 22.36 1.57
CA LYS A 205 10.44 22.81 0.36
C LYS A 205 11.82 22.18 0.15
N CYS A 206 12.47 21.64 1.18
CA CYS A 206 13.83 21.10 1.06
C CYS A 206 13.87 19.68 0.45
N PHE A 207 12.82 18.88 0.68
CA PHE A 207 12.78 17.47 0.28
C PHE A 207 12.65 17.27 -1.24
N LEU A 208 11.87 18.12 -1.93
CA LEU A 208 11.67 18.05 -3.38
C LEU A 208 12.96 18.22 -4.19
N GLN A 209 13.91 19.01 -3.68
CA GLN A 209 15.17 19.28 -4.39
C GLN A 209 16.15 18.10 -4.29
N GLN A 210 16.19 17.41 -3.15
CA GLN A 210 17.00 16.17 -3.01
C GLN A 210 16.40 15.01 -3.80
N GLN A 211 15.07 14.93 -3.92
CA GLN A 211 14.40 13.89 -4.70
C GLN A 211 14.70 14.00 -6.20
N GLN A 212 14.84 15.22 -6.74
CA GLN A 212 15.22 15.43 -8.14
C GLN A 212 16.65 14.99 -8.45
N GLN A 213 17.60 15.19 -7.52
CA GLN A 213 18.99 14.77 -7.72
C GLN A 213 19.14 13.24 -7.72
N GLN A 214 18.42 12.53 -6.83
CA GLN A 214 18.45 11.06 -6.80
C GLN A 214 17.82 10.43 -8.06
N GLN A 215 16.81 11.08 -8.67
CA GLN A 215 16.18 10.59 -9.89
C GLN A 215 17.09 10.70 -11.12
N GLN A 216 17.94 11.72 -11.20
CA GLN A 216 18.90 11.86 -12.30
C GLN A 216 19.99 10.78 -12.24
N GLN A 217 20.51 10.49 -11.04
CA GLN A 217 21.58 9.50 -10.87
C GLN A 217 21.12 8.05 -11.15
N GLN A 218 19.83 7.75 -10.95
CA GLN A 218 19.24 6.44 -11.27
C GLN A 218 18.87 6.26 -12.76
N GLN A 219 19.00 7.30 -13.59
CA GLN A 219 18.72 7.20 -15.03
C GLN A 219 19.92 6.69 -15.84
N GLU A 220 21.16 6.90 -15.37
CA GLU A 220 22.38 6.54 -16.11
C GLU A 220 22.67 5.03 -16.12
N ASP A 221 22.21 4.26 -15.13
CA ASP A 221 22.50 2.81 -15.00
C ASP A 221 21.54 1.86 -15.76
N ARG A 222 20.59 2.36 -16.57
CA ARG A 222 19.44 1.56 -17.07
C ARG A 222 19.60 0.85 -18.43
N HIS A 223 20.80 0.57 -18.91
CA HIS A 223 20.99 -0.06 -20.24
C HIS A 223 20.86 -1.61 -20.27
N SER A 224 20.12 -2.25 -19.36
CA SER A 224 19.91 -3.71 -19.36
C SER A 224 18.45 -4.11 -19.11
N THR A 225 17.82 -4.73 -20.12
CA THR A 225 16.49 -5.39 -20.15
C THR A 225 15.31 -4.58 -19.57
N PRO A 226 14.21 -4.34 -20.31
CA PRO A 226 13.06 -3.59 -19.77
C PRO A 226 12.51 -4.27 -18.51
N CYS A 227 12.85 -3.72 -17.35
CA CYS A 227 12.33 -4.12 -16.06
C CYS A 227 10.94 -3.53 -15.88
N SER A 228 10.04 -4.25 -15.20
CA SER A 228 8.88 -3.60 -14.62
C SER A 228 9.33 -2.39 -13.82
N PRO A 229 8.83 -1.20 -14.13
CA PRO A 229 9.12 -0.03 -13.32
C PRO A 229 8.26 0.02 -12.04
N PHE A 230 7.27 -0.86 -11.90
CA PHE A 230 6.50 -1.05 -10.68
C PHE A 230 7.22 -1.99 -9.71
N THR A 231 7.28 -1.60 -8.44
CA THR A 231 7.77 -2.46 -7.34
C THR A 231 6.66 -3.33 -6.77
N ARG A 232 5.39 -2.89 -6.91
CA ARG A 232 4.22 -3.57 -6.36
C ARG A 232 3.01 -3.46 -7.27
N VAL A 233 2.23 -4.53 -7.34
CA VAL A 233 0.99 -4.61 -8.13
C VAL A 233 -0.15 -5.08 -7.25
N PHE A 234 -1.27 -4.39 -7.38
CA PHE A 234 -2.52 -4.63 -6.68
C PHE A 234 -3.57 -5.03 -7.72
N VAL A 235 -4.26 -6.15 -7.51
CA VAL A 235 -5.23 -6.70 -8.47
C VAL A 235 -6.58 -6.88 -7.81
N ASP A 236 -7.57 -6.09 -8.23
CA ASP A 236 -8.98 -6.20 -7.81
C ASP A 236 -9.90 -6.38 -9.03
N ILE A 237 -9.96 -7.60 -9.56
CA ILE A 237 -10.81 -7.92 -10.71
C ILE A 237 -12.05 -8.64 -10.21
N SER A 238 -13.11 -7.86 -9.96
CA SER A 238 -14.49 -8.25 -9.60
C SER A 238 -14.66 -9.12 -8.35
N GLY A 239 -13.58 -9.54 -7.69
CA GLY A 239 -13.58 -10.51 -6.59
C GLY A 239 -14.09 -11.91 -6.96
N GLN A 240 -14.67 -12.11 -8.15
CA GLN A 240 -15.30 -13.36 -8.60
C GLN A 240 -14.73 -13.89 -9.92
N ALA A 241 -13.71 -13.23 -10.48
CA ALA A 241 -13.06 -13.71 -11.70
C ALA A 241 -12.64 -15.18 -11.58
N PRO A 242 -12.91 -16.02 -12.59
CA PRO A 242 -12.60 -17.45 -12.53
C PRO A 242 -11.09 -17.70 -12.50
N LEU A 243 -10.69 -18.86 -11.98
CA LEU A 243 -9.27 -19.24 -11.88
C LEU A 243 -8.56 -19.24 -13.24
N SER A 244 -9.26 -19.66 -14.29
CA SER A 244 -8.75 -19.68 -15.67
C SER A 244 -8.36 -18.29 -16.20
N LEU A 245 -8.93 -17.22 -15.65
CA LEU A 245 -8.60 -15.85 -16.00
C LEU A 245 -7.54 -15.27 -15.07
N ILE A 246 -7.73 -15.42 -13.75
CA ILE A 246 -6.87 -14.73 -12.78
C ILE A 246 -5.47 -15.36 -12.73
N VAL A 247 -5.34 -16.69 -12.78
CA VAL A 247 -4.03 -17.35 -12.62
C VAL A 247 -3.03 -16.95 -13.71
N PRO A 248 -3.37 -16.98 -15.02
CA PRO A 248 -2.46 -16.51 -16.07
C PRO A 248 -2.04 -15.05 -15.89
N LEU A 249 -2.98 -14.18 -15.50
CA LEU A 249 -2.68 -12.78 -15.21
C LEU A 249 -1.66 -12.65 -14.09
N LEU A 250 -1.83 -13.35 -12.97
CA LEU A 250 -0.90 -13.28 -11.85
C LEU A 250 0.49 -13.79 -12.22
N LEU A 251 0.57 -14.88 -13.00
CA LEU A 251 1.85 -15.44 -13.45
C LEU A 251 2.60 -14.46 -14.36
N ARG A 252 1.89 -13.74 -15.24
CA ARG A 252 2.48 -12.68 -16.06
C ARG A 252 3.06 -11.57 -15.18
N TRP A 253 2.28 -11.05 -14.23
CA TRP A 253 2.74 -9.99 -13.35
C TRP A 253 3.89 -10.42 -12.42
N LEU A 254 3.85 -11.64 -11.87
CA LEU A 254 4.96 -12.18 -11.06
C LEU A 254 6.26 -12.35 -11.85
N SER A 255 6.15 -12.65 -13.15
CA SER A 255 7.31 -12.76 -14.05
C SER A 255 7.82 -11.38 -14.46
N PHE A 256 6.92 -10.42 -14.65
CA PHE A 256 7.24 -9.04 -14.97
C PHE A 256 7.89 -8.30 -13.79
N LEU A 257 7.44 -8.58 -12.57
CA LEU A 257 8.00 -8.05 -11.33
C LEU A 257 9.32 -8.78 -11.00
N ARG A 258 10.44 -8.05 -11.08
CA ARG A 258 11.74 -8.59 -10.66
C ARG A 258 11.69 -8.98 -9.18
N PRO A 259 12.24 -10.14 -8.79
CA PRO A 259 12.53 -10.42 -7.39
C PRO A 259 13.52 -9.36 -6.90
N HIS A 260 13.06 -8.44 -6.06
CA HIS A 260 13.91 -7.40 -5.52
C HIS A 260 14.17 -7.75 -4.06
N THR A 261 15.40 -8.13 -3.74
CA THR A 261 15.80 -8.54 -2.39
C THR A 261 15.62 -7.45 -1.34
N ALA A 262 15.67 -6.18 -1.76
CA ALA A 262 15.43 -5.01 -0.91
C ALA A 262 13.95 -4.67 -0.69
N VAL A 263 13.01 -5.27 -1.44
CA VAL A 263 11.59 -4.97 -1.26
C VAL A 263 11.04 -5.81 -0.11
N THR A 264 10.65 -5.15 0.97
CA THR A 264 9.90 -5.78 2.06
C THR A 264 8.42 -5.89 1.69
N GLY A 265 7.75 -6.94 2.17
CA GLY A 265 6.32 -7.17 1.89
C GLY A 265 6.02 -7.89 0.57
N ALA A 266 4.73 -8.16 0.33
CA ALA A 266 4.24 -8.83 -0.87
C ALA A 266 4.22 -7.93 -2.11
N GLN A 267 4.99 -8.28 -3.14
CA GLN A 267 5.03 -7.57 -4.43
C GLN A 267 3.70 -7.63 -5.19
N LEU A 268 2.89 -8.65 -4.95
CA LEU A 268 1.58 -8.84 -5.58
C LEU A 268 0.49 -9.05 -4.52
N VAL A 269 -0.54 -8.21 -4.55
CA VAL A 269 -1.70 -8.31 -3.65
C VAL A 269 -2.96 -8.46 -4.49
N VAL A 270 -3.73 -9.53 -4.26
CA VAL A 270 -4.84 -9.90 -5.15
C VAL A 270 -6.12 -10.05 -4.36
N LYS A 271 -7.22 -9.44 -4.81
CA LYS A 271 -8.57 -9.72 -4.32
C LYS A 271 -9.26 -10.72 -5.23
N ASN A 272 -9.40 -11.97 -4.79
CA ASN A 272 -10.13 -12.97 -5.56
C ASN A 272 -10.65 -14.10 -4.65
N ARG A 273 -11.97 -14.32 -4.69
CA ARG A 273 -12.66 -15.34 -3.90
C ARG A 273 -12.29 -16.76 -4.31
N ALA A 274 -12.05 -17.00 -5.59
CA ALA A 274 -11.75 -18.34 -6.10
C ALA A 274 -10.34 -18.79 -5.70
N LEU A 275 -9.35 -17.87 -5.65
CA LEU A 275 -7.99 -18.15 -5.18
C LEU A 275 -7.88 -18.40 -3.67
N TYR A 276 -8.93 -18.10 -2.93
CA TYR A 276 -8.97 -18.29 -1.48
C TYR A 276 -9.54 -19.66 -1.07
N ARG A 277 -10.29 -20.32 -1.96
CA ARG A 277 -10.92 -21.63 -1.69
C ARG A 277 -9.95 -22.76 -2.02
#